data_AF-A0A6J8BIG4-F1
#
_entry.id   AF-A0A6J8BIG4-F1
#
_cell.length_a   1.000
_cell.length_b   1.000
_cell.length_c   1.000
_cell.angle_alpha   90.00
_cell.angle_beta   90.00
_cell.angle_gamma   90.00
#
_symmetry.space_group_name_H-M   'P 1'
#
loop_
_entity.id
_entity.type
_entity.pdbx_description
1 polymer ?
#
loop_
_entity_poly.entity_id
_entity_poly.type
_entity_poly.pdbx_seq_one_letter_code
_entity_poly.pdbx_strand_id
1 'polypeptide(L)'
;MEPDMAVSMAHKMNDNECVIDVIHADNDSTTMLKLKLDFENLKKKDDQNHTTKGITKSLIELSKRHKELKPGENCSHVFGDHELCGAVDWCTFKDDPISFKYKSLPNGKPLISEDLRRDLENLIEKYKSKASSLRNLGSTQANESFNHSVATKAPKSKHYGGSQSLASRVSSAVLQKNEGYNYLEQMNEAALLSPGEYTKNIAKKLNTEKLKRRIKRQSREFKKKRTDLKKKRNKKERRFNIHESVSYQSEIATIELSDTEAVTILSPLKLNGTESFTFFDLETTGLSRISDITQIAAVHDKKLYQSYVLPRCDISVEASKVTGITCCLAKNKMYVHGKEVDTKSQYEALLYFIEFLKTIQNPILVGHNICNFDMAILSNKLKEFNLFSSFCNVTSGFLDTLKLAKRIFPRNEVDNYKQSTLILKYVGLEYSAHNATEDVQSLQHLFHQKMKNNCKHIDLHSIYYCSCKSSYDRLVQNKTVSRDTCIRLAKHGISLSHLQIANSRDSNGIKLLLQEYNIPTKTASIFVSAFAIEQ
;
A
#
# COMPACT_ATOMS: atom_id res chain seq x y z
N MET A 1 -20.21 8.64 30.65
CA MET A 1 -21.12 8.19 31.74
C MET A 1 -22.37 9.01 31.58
N GLU A 2 -23.56 8.44 31.75
CA GLU A 2 -24.78 9.26 31.69
C GLU A 2 -24.76 10.31 32.82
N PRO A 3 -25.06 11.58 32.53
CA PRO A 3 -25.03 12.67 33.52
C PRO A 3 -25.82 12.36 34.80
N ASP A 4 -26.99 11.74 34.68
CA ASP A 4 -27.85 11.39 35.82
C ASP A 4 -27.20 10.39 36.78
N MET A 5 -26.43 9.46 36.24
CA MET A 5 -25.73 8.47 37.06
C MET A 5 -24.59 9.13 37.84
N ALA A 6 -23.90 10.10 37.24
CA ALA A 6 -22.85 10.86 37.92
C ALA A 6 -23.41 11.68 39.09
N VAL A 7 -24.56 12.32 38.90
CA VAL A 7 -25.26 13.09 39.96
C VAL A 7 -25.70 12.17 41.09
N SER A 8 -26.32 11.03 40.79
CA SER A 8 -26.72 10.05 41.81
C SER A 8 -25.52 9.51 42.60
N MET A 9 -24.38 9.28 41.95
CA MET A 9 -23.15 8.88 42.64
C MET A 9 -22.62 9.98 43.55
N ALA A 10 -22.66 11.25 43.12
CA ALA A 10 -22.21 12.38 43.91
C ALA A 10 -23.04 12.56 45.19
N HIS A 11 -24.38 12.47 45.08
CA HIS A 11 -25.28 12.48 46.24
C HIS A 11 -24.96 11.36 47.22
N LYS A 12 -24.81 10.11 46.74
CA LYS A 12 -24.43 8.98 47.59
C LYS A 12 -23.11 9.17 48.32
N MET A 13 -22.13 9.85 47.71
CA MET A 13 -20.87 10.12 48.39
C MET A 13 -21.06 11.18 49.47
N ASN A 14 -21.85 12.22 49.20
CA ASN A 14 -22.18 13.24 50.18
C ASN A 14 -22.99 12.68 51.37
N ASP A 15 -23.92 11.77 51.11
CA ASP A 15 -24.68 11.04 52.14
C ASP A 15 -23.78 10.19 53.05
N ASN A 16 -22.60 9.80 52.56
CA ASN A 16 -21.57 9.09 53.33
C ASN A 16 -20.46 10.04 53.83
N GLU A 17 -20.78 11.33 54.02
CA GLU A 17 -19.89 12.38 54.54
C GLU A 17 -18.61 12.61 53.69
N CYS A 18 -18.61 12.18 52.43
CA CYS A 18 -17.48 12.39 51.51
C CYS A 18 -17.72 13.63 50.64
N VAL A 19 -16.97 14.70 50.91
CA VAL A 19 -16.99 15.92 50.08
C VAL A 19 -16.23 15.71 48.78
N ILE A 20 -16.86 16.03 47.65
CA ILE A 20 -16.24 15.94 46.31
C ILE A 20 -15.78 17.33 45.87
N ASP A 21 -14.47 17.57 45.88
CA ASP A 21 -13.90 18.84 45.42
C ASP A 21 -13.59 18.87 43.92
N VAL A 22 -13.17 17.74 43.36
CA VAL A 22 -12.64 17.67 41.99
C VAL A 22 -13.08 16.39 41.27
N ILE A 23 -13.56 16.54 40.04
CA ILE A 23 -13.84 15.42 39.11
C ILE A 23 -12.84 15.41 37.97
N HIS A 24 -12.28 14.24 37.69
CA HIS A 24 -11.49 13.97 36.51
C HIS A 24 -12.37 13.34 35.43
N ALA A 25 -12.56 14.02 34.31
CA ALA A 25 -13.44 13.54 33.24
C ALA A 25 -12.94 13.95 31.86
N ASP A 26 -13.48 13.29 30.83
CA ASP A 26 -13.27 13.68 29.44
C ASP A 26 -13.74 15.12 29.20
N ASN A 27 -13.37 15.72 28.06
CA ASN A 27 -13.68 17.12 27.73
C ASN A 27 -15.18 17.40 27.49
N ASP A 28 -16.06 16.45 27.79
CA ASP A 28 -17.51 16.63 27.75
C ASP A 28 -17.97 17.62 28.84
N SER A 29 -18.89 18.50 28.47
CA SER A 29 -19.47 19.52 29.35
C SER A 29 -20.78 19.07 29.98
N THR A 30 -21.50 18.10 29.38
CA THR A 30 -22.87 17.74 29.78
C THR A 30 -22.95 17.23 31.21
N THR A 31 -22.06 16.31 31.57
CA THR A 31 -21.99 15.72 32.92
C THR A 31 -21.66 16.78 33.97
N MET A 32 -20.75 17.71 33.64
CA MET A 32 -20.33 18.76 34.58
C MET A 32 -21.42 19.81 34.79
N LEU A 33 -22.14 20.18 33.73
CA LEU A 33 -23.25 21.14 33.83
C LEU A 33 -24.33 20.64 34.79
N LYS A 34 -24.66 19.34 34.72
CA LYS A 34 -25.68 18.74 35.60
C LYS A 34 -25.22 18.64 37.04
N LEU A 35 -23.96 18.26 37.27
CA LEU A 35 -23.38 18.20 38.62
C LEU A 35 -23.27 19.56 39.31
N LYS A 36 -23.04 20.64 38.55
CA LYS A 36 -22.95 22.00 39.12
C LYS A 36 -24.28 22.53 39.65
N LEU A 37 -25.42 21.98 39.23
CA LEU A 37 -26.73 22.38 39.76
C LEU A 37 -26.85 22.02 41.24
N ASP A 38 -26.29 20.87 41.62
CA ASP A 38 -26.40 20.34 42.99
C ASP A 38 -25.11 20.58 43.80
N PHE A 39 -23.96 20.77 43.13
CA PHE A 39 -22.64 20.90 43.74
C PHE A 39 -21.88 22.11 43.16
N GLU A 40 -22.22 23.32 43.63
CA GLU A 40 -21.72 24.59 43.07
C GLU A 40 -20.18 24.73 43.12
N ASN A 41 -19.54 24.21 44.18
CA ASN A 41 -18.09 24.33 44.40
C ASN A 41 -17.25 23.28 43.66
N LEU A 42 -17.88 22.38 42.91
CA LEU A 42 -17.21 21.27 42.26
C LEU A 42 -16.31 21.73 41.10
N LYS A 43 -15.04 21.33 41.13
CA LYS A 43 -14.07 21.63 40.06
C LYS A 43 -13.94 20.46 39.09
N LYS A 44 -13.67 20.77 37.83
CA LYS A 44 -13.37 19.77 36.80
C LYS A 44 -11.89 19.84 36.41
N LYS A 45 -11.24 18.69 36.28
CA LYS A 45 -9.98 18.54 35.57
C LYS A 45 -10.19 17.69 34.32
N ASP A 46 -9.85 18.27 33.18
CA ASP A 46 -9.93 17.59 31.90
C ASP A 46 -8.86 16.51 31.77
N ASP A 47 -9.20 15.44 31.07
CA ASP A 47 -8.29 14.32 30.79
C ASP A 47 -7.19 14.69 29.79
N GLN A 48 -5.94 14.46 30.18
CA GLN A 48 -4.77 14.78 29.36
C GLN A 48 -4.84 14.19 27.95
N ASN A 49 -5.29 12.93 27.79
CA ASN A 49 -5.33 12.29 26.48
C ASN A 49 -6.41 12.92 25.60
N HIS A 50 -7.58 13.23 26.15
CA HIS A 50 -8.67 13.87 25.42
C HIS A 50 -8.35 15.32 25.05
N THR A 51 -7.76 16.10 25.96
CA THR A 51 -7.23 17.44 25.65
C THR A 51 -6.21 17.39 24.52
N THR A 52 -5.22 16.48 24.59
CA THR A 52 -4.22 16.30 23.53
C THR A 52 -4.86 15.91 22.19
N LYS A 53 -5.83 14.99 22.20
CA LYS A 53 -6.59 14.61 20.99
C LYS A 53 -7.39 15.78 20.43
N GLY A 54 -8.01 16.61 21.27
CA GLY A 54 -8.75 17.80 20.87
C GLY A 54 -7.86 18.80 20.13
N ILE A 55 -6.70 19.13 20.70
CA ILE A 55 -5.69 19.99 20.06
C ILE A 55 -5.26 19.38 18.72
N THR A 56 -4.94 18.08 18.70
CA THR A 56 -4.53 17.38 17.48
C THR A 56 -5.61 17.42 16.40
N LYS A 57 -6.90 17.24 16.77
CA LYS A 57 -8.02 17.30 15.83
C LYS A 57 -8.18 18.69 15.22
N SER A 58 -8.09 19.74 16.03
CA SER A 58 -8.13 21.13 15.53
C SER A 58 -6.98 21.44 14.56
N LEU A 59 -5.77 20.94 14.86
CA LEU A 59 -4.62 21.08 13.95
C LEU A 59 -4.82 20.29 12.65
N ILE A 60 -5.43 19.10 12.70
CA ILE A 60 -5.76 18.32 11.50
C ILE A 60 -6.80 19.05 10.65
N GLU A 61 -7.86 19.60 11.26
CA GLU A 61 -8.86 20.39 10.55
C GLU A 61 -8.26 21.63 9.88
N LEU A 62 -7.31 22.30 10.54
CA LEU A 62 -6.52 23.37 9.94
C LEU A 62 -5.67 22.88 8.77
N SER A 63 -5.02 21.72 8.90
CA SER A 63 -4.18 21.16 7.82
C SER A 63 -4.96 20.80 6.55
N LYS A 64 -6.28 20.56 6.66
CA LYS A 64 -7.16 20.36 5.49
C LYS A 64 -7.37 21.65 4.71
N ARG A 65 -7.46 22.79 5.40
CA ARG A 65 -7.57 24.12 4.80
C ARG A 65 -6.22 24.65 4.30
N HIS A 66 -5.15 24.31 5.02
CA HIS A 66 -3.80 24.78 4.76
C HIS A 66 -2.81 23.61 4.64
N LYS A 67 -2.50 23.20 3.41
CA LYS A 67 -1.63 22.04 3.12
C LYS A 67 -0.17 22.19 3.62
N GLU A 68 0.21 23.40 4.03
CA GLU A 68 1.54 23.76 4.53
C GLU A 68 1.80 23.30 5.98
N LEU A 69 0.73 23.05 6.74
CA LEU A 69 0.81 22.58 8.13
C LEU A 69 1.32 21.13 8.20
N LYS A 70 2.57 20.95 8.65
CA LYS A 70 3.07 19.68 9.19
C LYS A 70 3.17 19.77 10.72
N PRO A 71 2.93 18.67 11.47
CA PRO A 71 2.88 18.75 12.92
C PRO A 71 4.27 18.96 13.51
N GLY A 72 4.48 20.11 14.15
CA GLY A 72 5.59 20.33 15.08
C GLY A 72 6.31 21.64 14.84
N GLU A 73 5.92 22.69 15.58
CA GLU A 73 6.77 23.73 16.20
C GLU A 73 5.88 24.94 16.61
N ASN A 74 6.43 25.81 17.47
CA ASN A 74 5.72 26.92 18.10
C ASN A 74 5.35 28.02 17.09
N CYS A 75 4.18 28.67 17.21
CA CYS A 75 3.57 29.42 16.10
C CYS A 75 4.35 30.64 15.61
N SER A 76 4.99 31.45 16.46
CA SER A 76 5.77 32.61 15.96
C SER A 76 7.04 32.18 15.20
N HIS A 77 7.73 31.18 15.75
CA HIS A 77 8.98 30.66 15.19
C HIS A 77 8.79 30.08 13.79
N VAL A 78 7.68 29.39 13.52
CA VAL A 78 7.43 28.80 12.19
C VAL A 78 7.17 29.82 11.08
N PHE A 79 6.80 31.07 11.41
CA PHE A 79 6.66 32.16 10.44
C PHE A 79 7.90 33.06 10.33
N GLY A 80 9.01 32.68 10.97
CA GLY A 80 10.24 33.47 10.90
C GLY A 80 10.35 34.59 11.93
N ASP A 81 9.41 34.65 12.88
CA ASP A 81 9.48 35.58 14.01
C ASP A 81 10.25 34.94 15.18
N HIS A 82 11.45 35.50 15.44
CA HIS A 82 12.38 35.06 16.48
C HIS A 82 12.49 36.06 17.64
N GLU A 83 11.63 37.08 17.70
CA GLU A 83 11.72 38.13 18.72
C GLU A 83 11.62 37.55 20.14
N LEU A 84 10.70 36.61 20.33
CA LEU A 84 10.42 35.94 21.61
C LEU A 84 11.32 34.71 21.89
N CYS A 85 12.27 34.39 21.00
CA CYS A 85 13.19 33.28 21.26
C CYS A 85 14.21 33.70 22.32
N GLY A 86 14.12 33.15 23.54
CA GLY A 86 15.14 33.38 24.57
C GLY A 86 16.50 32.77 24.21
N ALA A 87 17.54 33.09 24.99
CA ALA A 87 18.86 32.46 24.91
C ALA A 87 18.85 31.02 25.47
N VAL A 88 17.95 30.18 24.95
CA VAL A 88 17.77 28.79 25.40
C VAL A 88 18.09 27.87 24.22
N ASP A 89 18.84 26.79 24.51
CA ASP A 89 19.53 25.82 23.61
C ASP A 89 18.76 25.21 22.42
N TRP A 90 17.50 25.55 22.19
CA TRP A 90 16.68 24.96 21.14
C TRP A 90 16.62 25.77 19.84
N CYS A 91 16.82 27.10 19.89
CA CYS A 91 16.77 27.98 18.72
C CYS A 91 18.16 28.52 18.37
N THR A 92 18.82 27.90 17.38
CA THR A 92 20.15 28.33 16.92
C THR A 92 20.10 29.48 15.90
N PHE A 93 18.92 30.06 15.63
CA PHE A 93 18.78 31.17 14.68
C PHE A 93 19.52 32.41 15.17
N LYS A 94 19.50 32.68 16.48
CA LYS A 94 20.21 33.83 17.07
C LYS A 94 21.75 33.65 17.06
N ASP A 95 22.23 32.40 17.01
CA ASP A 95 23.66 32.09 16.96
C ASP A 95 24.23 32.11 15.54
N ASP A 96 23.47 31.61 14.55
CA ASP A 96 23.86 31.60 13.14
C ASP A 96 22.63 31.81 12.22
N PRO A 97 22.22 33.06 11.97
CA PRO A 97 21.07 33.37 11.12
C PRO A 97 21.26 32.96 9.66
N ILE A 98 22.51 32.87 9.19
CA ILE A 98 22.84 32.69 7.77
C ILE A 98 22.72 31.20 7.39
N SER A 99 23.11 30.30 8.28
CA SER A 99 23.02 28.85 8.02
C SER A 99 21.75 28.20 8.58
N PHE A 100 20.94 28.94 9.36
CA PHE A 100 19.74 28.41 10.00
C PHE A 100 18.73 27.86 8.99
N LYS A 101 18.26 26.64 9.23
CA LYS A 101 17.23 25.97 8.45
C LYS A 101 16.20 25.33 9.35
N TYR A 102 14.93 25.56 9.06
CA TYR A 102 13.81 24.92 9.75
C TYR A 102 13.76 23.42 9.41
N LYS A 103 14.24 22.57 10.31
CA LYS A 103 14.32 21.10 10.09
C LYS A 103 12.94 20.47 9.80
N SER A 104 11.89 21.05 10.37
CA SER A 104 10.52 20.53 10.33
C SER A 104 9.66 21.12 9.21
N LEU A 105 10.12 22.19 8.52
CA LEU A 105 9.37 22.90 7.48
C LEU A 105 9.86 22.58 6.05
N PRO A 106 8.98 22.71 5.03
CA PRO A 106 9.36 22.53 3.63
C PRO A 106 10.52 23.45 3.23
N ASN A 107 11.51 22.90 2.52
CA ASN A 107 12.67 23.62 1.98
C ASN A 107 13.53 24.34 3.03
N GLY A 108 13.34 24.08 4.33
CA GLY A 108 14.07 24.75 5.40
C GLY A 108 13.74 26.24 5.54
N LYS A 109 12.60 26.68 5.01
CA LYS A 109 12.13 28.07 5.01
C LYS A 109 10.96 28.28 5.98
N PRO A 110 10.73 29.52 6.48
CA PRO A 110 9.56 29.83 7.29
C PRO A 110 8.28 29.74 6.45
N LEU A 111 7.15 29.56 7.13
CA LEU A 111 5.81 29.70 6.57
C LEU A 111 5.54 31.18 6.27
N ILE A 112 4.79 31.47 5.21
CA ILE A 112 4.54 32.85 4.72
C ILE A 112 3.03 33.17 4.68
N SER A 113 2.16 32.16 4.81
CA SER A 113 0.71 32.35 4.72
C SER A 113 0.15 33.11 5.93
N GLU A 114 -0.28 34.35 5.70
CA GLU A 114 -0.93 35.20 6.73
C GLU A 114 -2.29 34.64 7.18
N ASP A 115 -3.04 34.00 6.27
CA ASP A 115 -4.30 33.34 6.63
C ASP A 115 -4.08 32.17 7.60
N LEU A 116 -3.04 31.36 7.34
CA LEU A 116 -2.64 30.28 8.22
C LEU A 116 -2.14 30.82 9.57
N ARG A 117 -1.37 31.90 9.57
CA ARG A 117 -0.89 32.57 10.78
C ARG A 117 -2.06 33.00 11.66
N ARG A 118 -3.02 33.74 11.10
CA ARG A 118 -4.22 34.20 11.80
C ARG A 118 -5.04 33.04 12.36
N ASP A 119 -5.23 31.98 11.58
CA ASP A 119 -5.96 30.79 12.01
C ASP A 119 -5.27 30.05 13.18
N LEU A 120 -3.93 29.97 13.15
CA LEU A 120 -3.14 29.37 14.22
C LEU A 120 -3.12 30.24 15.48
N GLU A 121 -3.00 31.56 15.34
CA GLU A 121 -3.07 32.51 16.44
C GLU A 121 -4.43 32.44 17.13
N ASN A 122 -5.53 32.43 16.36
CA ASN A 122 -6.89 32.22 16.89
C ASN A 122 -7.02 30.90 17.67
N LEU A 123 -6.43 29.82 17.13
CA LEU A 123 -6.44 28.52 17.80
C LEU A 123 -5.63 28.57 19.12
N ILE A 124 -4.45 29.18 19.11
CA ILE A 124 -3.61 29.31 20.31
C ILE A 124 -4.29 30.18 21.35
N GLU A 125 -4.89 31.31 20.96
CA GLU A 125 -5.53 32.23 21.90
C GLU A 125 -6.69 31.54 22.64
N LYS A 126 -7.43 30.67 21.95
CA LYS A 126 -8.44 29.79 22.57
C LYS A 126 -7.88 28.85 23.64
N TYR A 127 -6.63 28.40 23.51
CA TYR A 127 -5.98 27.56 24.53
C TYR A 127 -5.24 28.39 25.59
N LYS A 128 -4.72 29.56 25.22
CA LYS A 128 -4.06 30.52 26.12
C LYS A 128 -5.03 31.06 27.15
N SER A 129 -6.26 31.40 26.74
CA SER A 129 -7.37 31.74 27.65
C SER A 129 -7.74 30.62 28.63
N LYS A 130 -7.31 29.38 28.36
CA LYS A 130 -7.51 28.19 29.22
C LYS A 130 -6.23 27.68 29.87
N ALA A 131 -5.11 28.41 29.79
CA ALA A 131 -3.79 27.91 30.21
C ALA A 131 -3.75 27.46 31.69
N SER A 132 -4.47 28.16 32.58
CA SER A 132 -4.60 27.79 33.99
C SER A 132 -5.21 26.39 34.19
N SER A 133 -6.23 26.05 33.39
CA SER A 133 -6.87 24.72 33.41
C SER A 133 -6.01 23.62 32.76
N LEU A 134 -5.17 23.98 31.79
CA LEU A 134 -4.29 23.05 31.07
C LEU A 134 -3.01 22.68 31.85
N ARG A 135 -2.67 23.44 32.90
CA ARG A 135 -1.48 23.19 33.73
C ARG A 135 -1.58 21.92 34.58
N ASN A 136 -2.79 21.54 34.98
CA ASN A 136 -3.03 20.45 35.95
C ASN A 136 -4.11 19.50 35.45
N LEU A 137 -3.85 18.85 34.32
CA LEU A 137 -4.75 17.88 33.70
C LEU A 137 -4.82 16.57 34.49
N GLY A 138 -5.99 15.94 34.48
CA GLY A 138 -6.23 14.63 35.08
C GLY A 138 -5.86 13.47 34.16
N SER A 139 -5.96 12.24 34.69
CA SER A 139 -5.83 11.01 33.90
C SER A 139 -6.99 10.06 34.17
N THR A 140 -7.68 9.66 33.10
CA THR A 140 -8.77 8.66 33.13
C THR A 140 -8.28 7.23 32.90
N GLN A 141 -6.96 7.00 32.76
CA GLN A 141 -6.42 5.66 32.47
C GLN A 141 -6.81 4.60 33.51
N ALA A 142 -6.93 4.99 34.78
CA ALA A 142 -7.36 4.08 35.84
C ALA A 142 -8.79 3.56 35.57
N ASN A 143 -9.67 4.46 35.11
CA ASN A 143 -11.07 4.18 34.75
C ASN A 143 -11.14 3.34 33.47
N GLU A 144 -10.37 3.68 32.44
CA GLU A 144 -10.29 2.85 31.22
C GLU A 144 -9.82 1.41 31.53
N SER A 145 -8.80 1.28 32.39
CA SER A 145 -8.31 -0.02 32.85
C SER A 145 -9.36 -0.79 33.63
N PHE A 146 -10.18 -0.10 34.43
CA PHE A 146 -11.26 -0.73 35.18
C PHE A 146 -12.40 -1.17 34.25
N ASN A 147 -12.81 -0.33 33.31
CA ASN A 147 -13.81 -0.65 32.28
C ASN A 147 -13.42 -1.90 31.48
N HIS A 148 -12.14 -2.02 31.12
CA HIS A 148 -11.64 -3.23 30.47
C HIS A 148 -11.74 -4.46 31.39
N SER A 149 -11.49 -4.31 32.68
CA SER A 149 -11.63 -5.42 33.65
C SER A 149 -13.08 -5.86 33.77
N VAL A 150 -14.02 -4.92 33.86
CA VAL A 150 -15.46 -5.20 33.82
C VAL A 150 -15.85 -5.92 32.53
N ALA A 151 -15.40 -5.44 31.37
CA ALA A 151 -15.71 -6.07 30.08
C ALA A 151 -15.21 -7.51 29.96
N THR A 152 -14.13 -7.89 30.66
CA THR A 152 -13.68 -9.29 30.69
C THR A 152 -14.55 -10.20 31.56
N LYS A 153 -15.22 -9.66 32.58
CA LYS A 153 -16.10 -10.41 33.50
C LYS A 153 -17.57 -10.40 33.06
N ALA A 154 -18.00 -9.31 32.44
CA ALA A 154 -19.33 -9.08 31.88
C ALA A 154 -19.20 -8.58 30.43
N PRO A 155 -18.85 -9.47 29.47
CA PRO A 155 -18.72 -9.09 28.07
C PRO A 155 -20.06 -8.64 27.48
N LYS A 156 -20.05 -7.55 26.70
CA LYS A 156 -21.26 -7.00 26.04
C LYS A 156 -21.91 -7.96 25.03
N SER A 157 -21.18 -8.97 24.55
CA SER A 157 -21.71 -10.02 23.68
C SER A 157 -22.64 -11.01 24.39
N LYS A 158 -22.73 -10.95 25.72
CA LYS A 158 -23.62 -11.78 26.52
C LYS A 158 -24.56 -10.88 27.33
N HIS A 159 -25.83 -11.23 27.35
CA HIS A 159 -26.83 -10.48 28.13
C HIS A 159 -26.77 -10.91 29.59
N TYR A 160 -26.35 -10.00 30.47
CA TYR A 160 -26.42 -10.16 31.93
C TYR A 160 -27.36 -9.16 32.59
N GLY A 161 -27.89 -8.19 31.82
CA GLY A 161 -28.87 -7.21 32.31
C GLY A 161 -30.12 -7.90 32.85
N GLY A 162 -30.75 -7.30 33.86
CA GLY A 162 -31.99 -7.84 34.46
C GLY A 162 -31.82 -8.99 35.46
N SER A 163 -30.59 -9.38 35.81
CA SER A 163 -30.32 -10.39 36.84
C SER A 163 -29.26 -9.92 37.86
N GLN A 164 -29.22 -10.55 39.03
CA GLN A 164 -28.14 -10.32 40.01
C GLN A 164 -26.75 -10.70 39.47
N SER A 165 -26.67 -11.48 38.38
CA SER A 165 -25.40 -11.90 37.76
C SER A 165 -24.54 -10.72 37.30
N LEU A 166 -25.16 -9.65 36.79
CA LEU A 166 -24.42 -8.45 36.38
C LEU A 166 -23.75 -7.80 37.60
N ALA A 167 -24.50 -7.64 38.70
CA ALA A 167 -23.98 -7.07 39.94
C ALA A 167 -22.79 -7.88 40.45
N SER A 168 -22.90 -9.21 40.57
CA SER A 168 -21.81 -10.06 41.04
C SER A 168 -20.56 -9.98 40.15
N ARG A 169 -20.71 -9.89 38.83
CA ARG A 169 -19.59 -9.78 37.87
C ARG A 169 -18.88 -8.43 37.96
N VAL A 170 -19.64 -7.35 38.10
CA VAL A 170 -19.09 -6.00 38.31
C VAL A 170 -18.38 -5.93 39.66
N SER A 171 -19.00 -6.43 40.74
CA SER A 171 -18.38 -6.52 42.06
C SER A 171 -17.08 -7.33 42.04
N SER A 172 -17.05 -8.44 41.31
CA SER A 172 -15.83 -9.24 41.12
C SER A 172 -14.72 -8.45 40.42
N ALA A 173 -15.06 -7.58 39.46
CA ALA A 173 -14.08 -6.71 38.81
C ALA A 173 -13.56 -5.61 39.74
N VAL A 174 -14.43 -5.06 40.60
CA VAL A 174 -14.05 -4.08 41.65
C VAL A 174 -13.08 -4.73 42.64
N LEU A 175 -13.47 -5.88 43.19
CA LEU A 175 -12.64 -6.63 44.14
C LEU A 175 -11.29 -7.01 43.51
N GLN A 176 -11.28 -7.51 42.27
CA GLN A 176 -10.03 -7.82 41.57
C GLN A 176 -9.14 -6.58 41.33
N LYS A 177 -9.75 -5.40 41.14
CA LYS A 177 -9.01 -4.14 40.93
C LYS A 177 -8.33 -3.68 42.21
N ASN A 178 -9.04 -3.76 43.34
CA ASN A 178 -8.59 -3.29 44.64
C ASN A 178 -7.64 -4.30 45.31
N GLU A 179 -8.06 -5.56 45.40
CA GLU A 179 -7.40 -6.63 46.17
C GLU A 179 -6.51 -7.55 45.30
N GLY A 180 -6.51 -7.35 43.98
CA GLY A 180 -5.80 -8.22 43.04
C GLY A 180 -6.48 -9.57 42.85
N TYR A 181 -5.77 -10.58 42.34
CA TYR A 181 -6.38 -11.90 42.08
C TYR A 181 -6.69 -12.71 43.35
N ASN A 182 -6.24 -12.24 44.53
CA ASN A 182 -6.47 -12.90 45.82
C ASN A 182 -7.87 -12.60 46.38
N TYR A 183 -8.65 -11.72 45.76
CA TYR A 183 -9.97 -11.34 46.27
C TYR A 183 -10.94 -12.52 46.48
N LEU A 184 -10.79 -13.62 45.73
CA LEU A 184 -11.62 -14.82 45.91
C LEU A 184 -11.30 -15.57 47.21
N GLU A 185 -10.03 -15.55 47.64
CA GLU A 185 -9.61 -16.11 48.92
C GLU A 185 -10.24 -15.32 50.06
N GLN A 186 -10.09 -13.99 50.04
CA GLN A 186 -10.67 -13.08 51.03
C GLN A 186 -12.21 -13.20 51.07
N MET A 187 -12.86 -13.32 49.91
CA MET A 187 -14.31 -13.45 49.81
C MET A 187 -14.81 -14.79 50.37
N ASN A 188 -14.11 -15.89 50.10
CA ASN A 188 -14.43 -17.18 50.69
C ASN A 188 -14.26 -17.15 52.22
N GLU A 189 -13.16 -16.58 52.72
CA GLU A 189 -12.93 -16.42 54.16
C GLU A 189 -14.02 -15.58 54.82
N ALA A 190 -14.41 -14.45 54.21
CA ALA A 190 -15.50 -13.61 54.68
C ALA A 190 -16.87 -14.30 54.64
N ALA A 191 -17.08 -15.23 53.70
CA ALA A 191 -18.26 -16.07 53.60
C ALA A 191 -18.21 -17.31 54.50
N LEU A 192 -17.19 -17.45 55.36
CA LEU A 192 -16.95 -18.64 56.20
C LEU A 192 -16.80 -19.93 55.40
N LEU A 193 -16.34 -19.83 54.15
CA LEU A 193 -16.02 -20.94 53.27
C LEU A 193 -14.51 -21.23 53.30
N SER A 194 -14.14 -22.46 52.94
CA SER A 194 -12.73 -22.78 52.74
C SER A 194 -12.14 -21.91 51.63
N PRO A 195 -11.04 -21.18 51.87
CA PRO A 195 -10.43 -20.35 50.85
C PRO A 195 -9.91 -21.16 49.64
N GLY A 196 -9.71 -22.47 49.79
CA GLY A 196 -9.37 -23.40 48.72
C GLY A 196 -7.92 -23.30 48.26
N GLU A 197 -7.14 -24.37 48.49
CA GLU A 197 -5.70 -24.40 48.17
C GLU A 197 -5.41 -24.17 46.67
N TYR A 198 -6.26 -24.75 45.80
CA TYR A 198 -6.20 -24.51 44.36
C TYR A 198 -6.45 -23.05 43.98
N THR A 199 -7.44 -22.40 44.61
CA THR A 199 -7.76 -20.99 44.38
C THR A 199 -6.58 -20.10 44.76
N LYS A 200 -5.95 -20.35 45.93
CA LYS A 200 -4.74 -19.62 46.37
C LYS A 200 -3.60 -19.78 45.36
N ASN A 201 -3.34 -20.99 44.88
CA ASN A 201 -2.26 -21.26 43.93
C ASN A 201 -2.49 -20.57 42.56
N ILE A 202 -3.73 -20.58 42.06
CA ILE A 202 -4.09 -19.88 40.83
C ILE A 202 -3.97 -18.36 40.99
N ALA A 203 -4.45 -17.81 42.10
CA ALA A 203 -4.38 -16.37 42.39
C ALA A 203 -2.92 -15.88 42.44
N LYS A 204 -2.03 -16.62 43.13
CA LYS A 204 -0.59 -16.36 43.16
C LYS A 204 0.00 -16.34 41.76
N LYS A 205 -0.24 -17.38 40.95
CA LYS A 205 0.24 -17.48 39.56
C LYS A 205 -0.21 -16.29 38.71
N LEU A 206 -1.49 -15.91 38.77
CA LEU A 206 -2.03 -14.80 38.00
C LEU A 206 -1.46 -13.43 38.42
N ASN A 207 -1.24 -13.23 39.72
CA ASN A 207 -0.57 -12.03 40.24
C ASN A 207 0.89 -11.95 39.76
N THR A 208 1.65 -13.06 39.81
CA THR A 208 3.01 -13.12 39.27
C THR A 208 3.05 -12.79 37.78
N GLU A 209 2.14 -13.36 36.98
CA GLU A 209 2.03 -13.07 35.55
C GLU A 209 1.65 -11.60 35.27
N LYS A 210 0.74 -11.03 36.05
CA LYS A 210 0.38 -9.60 35.96
C LYS A 210 1.61 -8.71 36.23
N LEU A 211 2.42 -9.04 37.24
CA LEU A 211 3.64 -8.30 37.56
C LEU A 211 4.68 -8.41 36.44
N LYS A 212 4.95 -9.62 35.94
CA LYS A 212 5.85 -9.86 34.80
C LYS A 212 5.41 -9.05 33.56
N ARG A 213 4.11 -9.04 33.24
CA ARG A 213 3.55 -8.24 32.13
C ARG A 213 3.73 -6.74 32.36
N ARG A 214 3.56 -6.24 33.59
CA ARG A 214 3.76 -4.83 33.95
C ARG A 214 5.22 -4.42 33.71
N ILE A 215 6.16 -5.18 34.25
CA ILE A 215 7.61 -4.94 34.07
C ILE A 215 7.97 -4.95 32.59
N LYS A 216 7.53 -5.99 31.86
CA LYS A 216 7.76 -6.10 30.41
C LYS A 216 7.20 -4.90 29.63
N ARG A 217 5.98 -4.45 29.93
CA ARG A 217 5.35 -3.29 29.26
C ARG A 217 6.06 -1.96 29.53
N GLN A 218 6.70 -1.83 30.70
CA GLN A 218 7.47 -0.65 31.07
C GLN A 218 8.85 -0.61 30.40
N SER A 219 9.40 -1.77 30.03
CA SER A 219 10.70 -1.88 29.36
C SER A 219 10.79 -1.02 28.09
N ARG A 220 11.99 -0.47 27.84
CA ARG A 220 12.29 0.32 26.64
C ARG A 220 12.08 -0.50 25.37
N GLU A 221 12.47 -1.77 25.37
CA GLU A 221 12.35 -2.68 24.23
C GLU A 221 10.89 -2.88 23.83
N PHE A 222 9.99 -3.16 24.78
CA PHE A 222 8.57 -3.34 24.49
C PHE A 222 7.94 -2.06 23.94
N LYS A 223 8.26 -0.90 24.53
CA LYS A 223 7.77 0.41 24.05
C LYS A 223 8.25 0.69 22.62
N LYS A 224 9.52 0.40 22.31
CA LYS A 224 10.07 0.54 20.94
C LYS A 224 9.34 -0.38 19.96
N LYS A 225 9.23 -1.68 20.27
CA LYS A 225 8.53 -2.67 19.44
C LYS A 225 7.07 -2.29 19.18
N ARG A 226 6.36 -1.80 20.19
CA ARG A 226 4.96 -1.32 20.05
C ARG A 226 4.86 -0.15 19.07
N THR A 227 5.76 0.83 19.19
CA THR A 227 5.81 1.97 18.27
C THR A 227 6.13 1.53 16.85
N ASP A 228 7.07 0.60 16.67
CA ASP A 228 7.43 0.06 15.35
C ASP A 228 6.27 -0.70 14.71
N LEU A 229 5.53 -1.51 15.48
CA LEU A 229 4.32 -2.19 15.02
C LEU A 229 3.23 -1.18 14.61
N LYS A 230 3.03 -0.12 15.39
CA LYS A 230 2.09 0.97 15.04
C LYS A 230 2.49 1.64 13.73
N LYS A 231 3.78 1.96 13.55
CA LYS A 231 4.32 2.53 12.30
C LYS A 231 4.11 1.58 11.11
N LYS A 232 4.38 0.28 11.28
CA LYS A 232 4.16 -0.74 10.23
C LYS A 232 2.69 -0.83 9.85
N ARG A 233 1.77 -0.85 10.82
CA ARG A 233 0.33 -0.90 10.57
C ARG A 233 -0.15 0.34 9.80
N ASN A 234 0.21 1.54 10.28
CA ASN A 234 -0.14 2.78 9.60
C ASN A 234 0.44 2.85 8.18
N LYS A 235 1.66 2.35 7.96
CA LYS A 235 2.26 2.29 6.61
C LYS A 235 1.47 1.34 5.70
N LYS A 236 1.05 0.18 6.21
CA LYS A 236 0.25 -0.79 5.45
C LYS A 236 -1.11 -0.21 5.06
N GLU A 237 -1.79 0.45 6.00
CA GLU A 237 -3.08 1.12 5.78
C GLU A 237 -2.97 2.23 4.72
N ARG A 238 -1.95 3.10 4.82
CA ARG A 238 -1.70 4.12 3.79
C ARG A 238 -1.45 3.54 2.40
N ARG A 239 -0.69 2.44 2.31
CA ARG A 239 -0.47 1.74 1.03
C ARG A 239 -1.76 1.20 0.45
N PHE A 240 -2.58 0.56 1.28
CA PHE A 240 -3.87 0.04 0.85
C PHE A 240 -4.76 1.15 0.26
N ASN A 241 -4.85 2.29 0.95
CA ASN A 241 -5.60 3.46 0.45
C ASN A 241 -5.03 4.03 -0.86
N ILE A 242 -3.71 3.97 -1.07
CA ILE A 242 -3.10 4.37 -2.34
C ILE A 242 -3.55 3.47 -3.50
N HIS A 243 -3.69 2.16 -3.27
CA HIS A 243 -4.06 1.19 -4.30
C HIS A 243 -5.56 1.22 -4.64
N GLU A 244 -6.44 1.19 -3.64
CA GLU A 244 -7.88 0.94 -3.81
C GLU A 244 -8.76 2.17 -3.53
N SER A 245 -8.18 3.35 -3.28
CA SER A 245 -8.86 4.52 -2.73
C SER A 245 -9.36 4.31 -1.28
N VAL A 246 -10.00 5.33 -0.68
CA VAL A 246 -10.52 5.22 0.69
C VAL A 246 -11.82 4.41 0.67
N SER A 247 -11.75 3.12 0.98
CA SER A 247 -12.92 2.23 1.03
C SER A 247 -13.64 2.22 2.39
N TYR A 248 -13.03 2.78 3.44
CA TYR A 248 -13.58 2.82 4.80
C TYR A 248 -13.52 4.23 5.39
N GLN A 249 -14.53 5.03 5.07
CA GLN A 249 -14.87 6.27 5.75
C GLN A 249 -16.38 6.24 6.05
N SER A 250 -16.77 6.75 7.21
CA SER A 250 -18.17 7.06 7.51
C SER A 250 -18.69 8.01 6.41
N GLU A 251 -19.88 7.72 5.86
CA GLU A 251 -20.57 8.48 4.79
C GLU A 251 -20.03 8.31 3.35
N ILE A 252 -19.28 7.22 3.05
CA ILE A 252 -18.87 6.91 1.66
C ILE A 252 -20.04 6.79 0.68
N ALA A 253 -21.22 6.35 1.14
CA ALA A 253 -22.39 6.14 0.28
C ALA A 253 -22.95 7.43 -0.36
N THR A 254 -22.57 8.61 0.14
CA THR A 254 -23.00 9.92 -0.37
C THR A 254 -22.01 10.60 -1.31
N ILE A 255 -20.85 9.99 -1.57
CA ILE A 255 -19.84 10.53 -2.48
C ILE A 255 -20.07 9.92 -3.87
N GLU A 256 -20.49 10.75 -4.83
CA GLU A 256 -20.42 10.38 -6.26
C GLU A 256 -18.95 10.22 -6.64
N LEU A 257 -18.49 8.97 -6.73
CA LEU A 257 -17.13 8.64 -7.15
C LEU A 257 -16.94 9.06 -8.60
N SER A 258 -16.02 9.98 -8.85
CA SER A 258 -15.59 10.31 -10.21
C SER A 258 -14.82 9.12 -10.84
N ASP A 259 -14.87 8.95 -12.16
CA ASP A 259 -14.21 7.85 -12.88
C ASP A 259 -12.69 7.75 -12.61
N THR A 260 -12.05 8.85 -12.19
CA THR A 260 -10.62 8.89 -11.83
C THR A 260 -10.33 8.31 -10.44
N GLU A 261 -11.31 8.27 -9.54
CA GLU A 261 -11.17 7.74 -8.18
C GLU A 261 -11.32 6.21 -8.10
N ALA A 262 -11.99 5.60 -9.08
CA ALA A 262 -12.20 4.16 -9.19
C ALA A 262 -10.99 3.37 -9.75
N VAL A 263 -9.94 4.06 -10.23
CA VAL A 263 -8.77 3.40 -10.82
C VAL A 263 -7.95 2.68 -9.75
N THR A 264 -7.86 1.36 -9.85
CA THR A 264 -7.06 0.53 -8.95
C THR A 264 -5.61 0.47 -9.43
N ILE A 265 -4.66 0.84 -8.58
CA ILE A 265 -3.23 0.64 -8.89
C ILE A 265 -2.92 -0.85 -8.67
N LEU A 266 -2.36 -1.52 -9.66
CA LEU A 266 -2.01 -2.94 -9.53
C LEU A 266 -0.92 -3.15 -8.48
N SER A 267 -0.99 -4.28 -7.77
CA SER A 267 0.06 -4.74 -6.86
C SER A 267 1.21 -5.41 -7.64
N PRO A 268 2.42 -5.53 -7.05
CA PRO A 268 3.52 -6.24 -7.69
C PRO A 268 3.14 -7.68 -8.05
N LEU A 269 3.48 -8.09 -9.27
CA LEU A 269 3.37 -9.49 -9.71
C LEU A 269 4.18 -10.39 -8.79
N LYS A 270 3.58 -11.50 -8.37
CA LYS A 270 4.19 -12.54 -7.55
C LYS A 270 4.10 -13.87 -8.27
N LEU A 271 5.15 -14.67 -8.13
CA LEU A 271 5.14 -16.08 -8.50
C LEU A 271 4.62 -16.86 -7.30
N ASN A 272 3.50 -17.54 -7.48
CA ASN A 272 2.82 -18.35 -6.47
C ASN A 272 2.96 -19.86 -6.74
N GLY A 273 3.66 -20.25 -7.81
CA GLY A 273 3.91 -21.65 -8.18
C GLY A 273 2.79 -22.28 -9.02
N THR A 274 1.74 -21.50 -9.32
CA THR A 274 0.59 -21.92 -10.14
C THR A 274 0.64 -21.32 -11.55
N GLU A 275 1.76 -20.72 -11.93
CA GLU A 275 1.93 -20.09 -13.24
C GLU A 275 2.23 -21.11 -14.33
N SER A 276 1.50 -21.01 -15.44
CA SER A 276 1.74 -21.81 -16.63
C SER A 276 2.54 -21.02 -17.66
N PHE A 277 3.82 -21.34 -17.79
CA PHE A 277 4.68 -20.71 -18.80
C PHE A 277 4.24 -21.18 -20.19
N THR A 278 3.81 -20.24 -21.03
CA THR A 278 3.36 -20.46 -22.41
C THR A 278 4.32 -19.74 -23.33
N PHE A 279 5.05 -20.48 -24.14
CA PHE A 279 6.08 -19.94 -25.02
C PHE A 279 5.43 -19.40 -26.28
N PHE A 280 5.83 -18.21 -26.71
CA PHE A 280 5.15 -17.44 -27.74
C PHE A 280 6.17 -16.70 -28.60
N ASP A 281 5.91 -16.68 -29.90
CA ASP A 281 6.74 -16.00 -30.90
C ASP A 281 5.88 -15.51 -32.08
N LEU A 282 6.32 -14.42 -32.72
CA LEU A 282 5.69 -13.82 -33.89
C LEU A 282 6.67 -13.71 -35.06
N GLU A 283 6.23 -14.18 -36.23
CA GLU A 283 6.79 -13.70 -37.49
C GLU A 283 5.99 -12.51 -38.00
N THR A 284 6.66 -11.56 -38.63
CA THR A 284 6.07 -10.29 -39.04
C THR A 284 6.51 -9.86 -40.44
N THR A 285 5.80 -8.89 -41.02
CA THR A 285 6.17 -8.33 -42.33
C THR A 285 7.50 -7.58 -42.34
N GLY A 286 8.05 -7.26 -41.16
CA GLY A 286 9.32 -6.55 -41.00
C GLY A 286 9.61 -6.16 -39.55
N LEU A 287 10.64 -5.34 -39.33
CA LEU A 287 11.14 -5.00 -38.00
C LEU A 287 10.39 -3.84 -37.30
N SER A 288 9.35 -3.28 -37.92
CA SER A 288 8.60 -2.15 -37.35
C SER A 288 7.64 -2.61 -36.24
N ARG A 289 7.38 -1.75 -35.25
CA ARG A 289 6.42 -2.07 -34.16
C ARG A 289 4.95 -1.98 -34.57
N ILE A 290 4.69 -1.53 -35.79
CA ILE A 290 3.37 -1.48 -36.42
C ILE A 290 3.21 -2.53 -37.53
N SER A 291 4.24 -3.33 -37.79
CA SER A 291 4.20 -4.41 -38.79
C SER A 291 3.02 -5.34 -38.58
N ASP A 292 2.52 -5.89 -39.67
CA ASP A 292 1.50 -6.93 -39.64
C ASP A 292 2.14 -8.26 -39.24
N ILE A 293 1.36 -9.08 -38.54
CA ILE A 293 1.75 -10.42 -38.15
C ILE A 293 1.58 -11.35 -39.36
N THR A 294 2.57 -12.19 -39.62
CA THR A 294 2.55 -13.21 -40.69
C THR A 294 2.43 -14.63 -40.14
N GLN A 295 2.88 -14.86 -38.90
CA GLN A 295 2.68 -16.11 -38.18
C GLN A 295 2.57 -15.85 -36.67
N ILE A 296 1.68 -16.58 -36.00
CA ILE A 296 1.63 -16.67 -34.53
C ILE A 296 1.90 -18.12 -34.16
N ALA A 297 2.82 -18.36 -33.23
CA ALA A 297 2.97 -19.66 -32.59
C ALA A 297 2.96 -19.52 -31.07
N ALA A 298 2.35 -20.49 -30.40
CA ALA A 298 2.45 -20.63 -28.97
C ALA A 298 2.41 -22.09 -28.52
N VAL A 299 3.24 -22.46 -27.56
CA VAL A 299 3.26 -23.81 -26.99
C VAL A 299 3.23 -23.77 -25.46
N HIS A 300 2.44 -24.67 -24.88
CA HIS A 300 2.46 -24.97 -23.46
C HIS A 300 2.44 -26.48 -23.29
N ASP A 301 3.55 -27.03 -22.80
CA ASP A 301 3.82 -28.46 -22.73
C ASP A 301 3.64 -29.13 -24.09
N LYS A 302 2.54 -29.87 -24.29
CA LYS A 302 2.20 -30.56 -25.54
C LYS A 302 1.14 -29.82 -26.38
N LYS A 303 0.52 -28.78 -25.83
CA LYS A 303 -0.51 -28.00 -26.53
C LYS A 303 0.18 -26.97 -27.41
N LEU A 304 0.04 -27.11 -28.73
CA LEU A 304 0.58 -26.18 -29.71
C LEU A 304 -0.58 -25.44 -30.40
N TYR A 305 -0.46 -24.12 -30.46
CA TYR A 305 -1.22 -23.26 -31.35
C TYR A 305 -0.27 -22.68 -32.40
N GLN A 306 -0.67 -22.78 -33.67
CA GLN A 306 0.03 -22.11 -34.76
C GLN A 306 -0.99 -21.60 -35.77
N SER A 307 -0.75 -20.42 -36.32
CA SER A 307 -1.55 -19.88 -37.43
C SER A 307 -0.67 -19.00 -38.31
N TYR A 308 -0.73 -19.21 -39.63
CA TYR A 308 -0.31 -18.21 -40.59
C TYR A 308 -1.39 -17.13 -40.73
N VAL A 309 -0.95 -15.89 -40.92
CA VAL A 309 -1.80 -14.71 -40.83
C VAL A 309 -1.59 -13.85 -42.07
N LEU A 310 -2.65 -13.62 -42.82
CA LEU A 310 -2.58 -12.85 -44.05
C LEU A 310 -2.28 -11.37 -43.71
N PRO A 311 -1.11 -10.83 -44.12
CA PRO A 311 -0.78 -9.44 -43.89
C PRO A 311 -1.55 -8.53 -44.86
N ARG A 312 -1.69 -7.25 -44.51
CA ARG A 312 -2.32 -6.23 -45.37
C ARG A 312 -1.31 -5.45 -46.22
N CYS A 313 -0.03 -5.76 -46.05
CA CYS A 313 1.07 -5.15 -46.79
C CYS A 313 2.08 -6.22 -47.20
N ASP A 314 2.95 -5.86 -48.14
CA ASP A 314 4.03 -6.74 -48.58
C ASP A 314 4.98 -7.09 -47.44
N ILE A 315 5.46 -8.32 -47.46
CA ILE A 315 6.51 -8.78 -46.55
C ILE A 315 7.84 -8.26 -47.09
N SER A 316 8.66 -7.65 -46.23
CA SER A 316 9.97 -7.14 -46.65
C SER A 316 10.84 -8.26 -47.21
N VAL A 317 11.78 -7.91 -48.10
CA VAL A 317 12.69 -8.89 -48.71
C VAL A 317 13.52 -9.60 -47.64
N GLU A 318 13.96 -8.87 -46.62
CA GLU A 318 14.72 -9.39 -45.50
C GLU A 318 13.87 -10.33 -44.63
N ALA A 319 12.64 -9.96 -44.31
CA ALA A 319 11.72 -10.80 -43.54
C ALA A 319 11.39 -12.10 -44.31
N SER A 320 11.13 -11.98 -45.61
CA SER A 320 10.87 -13.14 -46.49
C SER A 320 12.08 -14.06 -46.59
N LYS A 321 13.30 -13.51 -46.70
CA LYS A 321 14.54 -14.28 -46.78
C LYS A 321 14.81 -15.07 -45.50
N VAL A 322 14.50 -14.48 -44.35
CA VAL A 322 14.79 -15.05 -43.04
C VAL A 322 13.76 -16.11 -42.66
N THR A 323 12.48 -15.83 -42.88
CA THR A 323 11.36 -16.71 -42.46
C THR A 323 10.95 -17.72 -43.54
N GLY A 324 11.33 -17.47 -44.80
CA GLY A 324 10.82 -18.21 -45.95
C GLY A 324 9.36 -17.92 -46.29
N ILE A 325 8.71 -16.97 -45.61
CA ILE A 325 7.31 -16.61 -45.81
C ILE A 325 7.20 -15.55 -46.92
N THR A 326 6.35 -15.79 -47.92
CA THR A 326 6.00 -14.82 -48.95
C THR A 326 4.49 -14.69 -49.08
N CYS A 327 4.02 -13.56 -49.60
CA CYS A 327 2.59 -13.27 -49.76
C CYS A 327 2.31 -12.71 -51.15
N CYS A 328 1.25 -13.20 -51.79
CA CYS A 328 0.70 -12.63 -53.01
C CYS A 328 -0.63 -11.95 -52.68
N LEU A 329 -0.58 -10.64 -52.40
CA LEU A 329 -1.77 -9.86 -52.00
C LEU A 329 -2.88 -9.87 -53.06
N ALA A 330 -2.53 -9.84 -54.35
CA ALA A 330 -3.52 -9.90 -55.43
C ALA A 330 -4.36 -11.20 -55.43
N LYS A 331 -3.82 -12.29 -54.88
CA LYS A 331 -4.50 -13.59 -54.77
C LYS A 331 -4.95 -13.91 -53.34
N ASN A 332 -4.62 -13.06 -52.36
CA ASN A 332 -4.78 -13.33 -50.93
C ASN A 332 -4.22 -14.70 -50.50
N LYS A 333 -3.04 -15.07 -51.01
CA LYS A 333 -2.38 -16.36 -50.73
C LYS A 333 -1.00 -16.16 -50.13
N MET A 334 -0.67 -16.94 -49.11
CA MET A 334 0.66 -17.01 -48.52
C MET A 334 1.35 -18.31 -48.86
N TYR A 335 2.68 -18.25 -48.90
CA TYR A 335 3.53 -19.39 -49.18
C TYR A 335 4.66 -19.46 -48.15
N VAL A 336 5.03 -20.67 -47.76
CA VAL A 336 6.18 -20.94 -46.89
C VAL A 336 7.14 -21.81 -47.69
N HIS A 337 8.33 -21.29 -47.98
CA HIS A 337 9.31 -21.91 -48.88
C HIS A 337 8.69 -22.35 -50.22
N GLY A 338 7.79 -21.52 -50.76
CA GLY A 338 7.11 -21.75 -52.04
C GLY A 338 5.89 -22.68 -51.99
N LYS A 339 5.55 -23.25 -50.84
CA LYS A 339 4.33 -24.07 -50.66
C LYS A 339 3.20 -23.22 -50.11
N GLU A 340 2.03 -23.27 -50.75
CA GLU A 340 0.84 -22.55 -50.28
C GLU A 340 0.41 -23.06 -48.89
N VAL A 341 0.01 -22.13 -48.02
CA VAL A 341 -0.48 -22.44 -46.67
C VAL A 341 -1.83 -21.81 -46.41
N ASP A 342 -2.64 -22.46 -45.57
CA ASP A 342 -3.88 -21.88 -45.07
C ASP A 342 -3.60 -20.68 -44.18
N THR A 343 -4.39 -19.62 -44.32
CA THR A 343 -4.20 -18.37 -43.59
C THR A 343 -5.48 -17.94 -42.90
N LYS A 344 -5.31 -17.13 -41.86
CA LYS A 344 -6.41 -16.41 -41.19
C LYS A 344 -6.24 -14.91 -41.34
N SER A 345 -7.32 -14.16 -41.18
CA SER A 345 -7.21 -12.72 -40.98
C SER A 345 -6.48 -12.42 -39.65
N GLN A 346 -5.89 -11.22 -39.52
CA GLN A 346 -5.26 -10.79 -38.26
C GLN A 346 -6.22 -10.83 -37.07
N TYR A 347 -7.47 -10.44 -37.27
CA TYR A 347 -8.50 -10.49 -36.23
C TYR A 347 -8.75 -11.93 -35.74
N GLU A 348 -9.01 -12.86 -36.67
CA GLU A 348 -9.30 -14.26 -36.33
C GLU A 348 -8.09 -14.93 -35.66
N ALA A 349 -6.89 -14.70 -36.17
CA ALA A 349 -5.66 -15.28 -35.61
C ALA A 349 -5.43 -14.83 -34.15
N LEU A 350 -5.72 -13.56 -33.83
CA LEU A 350 -5.62 -13.04 -32.46
C LEU A 350 -6.75 -13.58 -31.57
N LEU A 351 -7.96 -13.69 -32.09
CA LEU A 351 -9.10 -14.26 -31.36
C LEU A 351 -8.83 -15.72 -30.98
N TYR A 352 -8.43 -16.56 -31.94
CA TYR A 352 -8.08 -17.96 -31.68
C TYR A 352 -6.86 -18.11 -30.77
N PHE A 353 -5.90 -17.19 -30.83
CA PHE A 353 -4.79 -17.16 -29.88
C PHE A 353 -5.28 -16.91 -28.44
N ILE A 354 -6.21 -15.97 -28.24
CA ILE A 354 -6.81 -15.72 -26.92
C ILE A 354 -7.61 -16.95 -26.45
N GLU A 355 -8.38 -17.59 -27.33
CA GLU A 355 -9.11 -18.82 -27.01
C GLU A 355 -8.16 -19.96 -26.60
N PHE A 356 -7.03 -20.10 -27.29
CA PHE A 356 -5.98 -21.04 -26.88
C PHE A 356 -5.46 -20.75 -25.47
N LEU A 357 -5.15 -19.50 -25.15
CA LEU A 357 -4.68 -19.10 -23.82
C LEU A 357 -5.72 -19.37 -22.73
N LYS A 358 -7.02 -19.26 -23.02
CA LYS A 358 -8.09 -19.61 -22.06
C LYS A 358 -8.08 -21.08 -21.67
N THR A 359 -7.52 -21.96 -22.51
CA THR A 359 -7.37 -23.40 -22.18
C THR A 359 -6.22 -23.69 -21.22
N ILE A 360 -5.44 -22.66 -20.84
CA ILE A 360 -4.26 -22.75 -19.99
C ILE A 360 -4.58 -22.04 -18.67
N GLN A 361 -4.24 -22.67 -17.56
CA GLN A 361 -4.47 -22.08 -16.24
C GLN A 361 -3.40 -21.03 -15.93
N ASN A 362 -3.81 -19.78 -15.69
CA ASN A 362 -2.91 -18.68 -15.28
C ASN A 362 -1.65 -18.54 -16.17
N PRO A 363 -1.82 -18.32 -17.49
CA PRO A 363 -0.71 -18.28 -18.43
C PRO A 363 0.19 -17.06 -18.22
N ILE A 364 1.50 -17.29 -18.31
CA ILE A 364 2.53 -16.26 -18.48
C ILE A 364 3.16 -16.45 -19.84
N LEU A 365 3.10 -15.42 -20.69
CA LEU A 365 3.74 -15.49 -22.00
C LEU A 365 5.26 -15.43 -21.86
N VAL A 366 5.97 -16.33 -22.52
CA VAL A 366 7.43 -16.40 -22.48
C VAL A 366 7.96 -16.29 -23.90
N GLY A 367 8.86 -15.36 -24.14
CA GLY A 367 9.48 -15.21 -25.46
C GLY A 367 10.88 -14.63 -25.34
N HIS A 368 11.66 -14.76 -26.39
CA HIS A 368 13.04 -14.29 -26.42
C HIS A 368 13.11 -12.88 -27.01
N ASN A 369 13.53 -11.88 -26.22
CA ASN A 369 13.45 -10.45 -26.59
C ASN A 369 12.00 -9.93 -26.75
N ILE A 370 11.02 -10.68 -26.22
CA ILE A 370 9.58 -10.45 -26.37
C ILE A 370 9.14 -9.05 -25.90
N CYS A 371 9.83 -8.49 -24.91
CA CYS A 371 9.51 -7.19 -24.31
C CYS A 371 9.70 -6.03 -25.30
N ASN A 372 10.65 -6.19 -26.23
CA ASN A 372 11.06 -5.14 -27.13
C ASN A 372 10.44 -5.28 -28.51
N PHE A 373 10.00 -6.47 -28.91
CA PHE A 373 9.49 -6.76 -30.25
C PHE A 373 8.05 -7.24 -30.21
N ASP A 374 7.83 -8.51 -29.85
CA ASP A 374 6.57 -9.21 -30.00
C ASP A 374 5.45 -8.58 -29.18
N MET A 375 5.69 -8.27 -27.89
CA MET A 375 4.66 -7.65 -27.04
C MET A 375 4.24 -6.26 -27.52
N ALA A 376 5.15 -5.52 -28.18
CA ALA A 376 4.80 -4.21 -28.73
C ALA A 376 3.88 -4.35 -29.95
N ILE A 377 4.17 -5.28 -30.85
CA ILE A 377 3.35 -5.56 -32.04
C ILE A 377 2.01 -6.17 -31.60
N LEU A 378 2.03 -7.19 -30.75
CA LEU A 378 0.84 -7.84 -30.21
C LEU A 378 -0.07 -6.83 -29.49
N SER A 379 0.49 -5.97 -28.62
CA SER A 379 -0.32 -4.96 -27.92
C SER A 379 -0.96 -3.97 -28.89
N ASN A 380 -0.27 -3.58 -29.97
CA ASN A 380 -0.82 -2.66 -30.96
C ASN A 380 -1.96 -3.32 -31.75
N LYS A 381 -1.77 -4.56 -32.22
CA LYS A 381 -2.81 -5.30 -32.96
C LYS A 381 -4.03 -5.63 -32.09
N LEU A 382 -3.81 -6.06 -30.83
CA LEU A 382 -4.91 -6.30 -29.90
C LEU A 382 -5.73 -5.03 -29.62
N LYS A 383 -5.11 -3.85 -29.56
CA LYS A 383 -5.83 -2.57 -29.41
C LYS A 383 -6.56 -2.18 -30.69
N GLU A 384 -5.91 -2.32 -31.83
CA GLU A 384 -6.48 -2.07 -33.15
C GLU A 384 -7.79 -2.84 -33.36
N PHE A 385 -7.85 -4.09 -32.88
CA PHE A 385 -9.01 -4.97 -32.99
C PHE A 385 -9.91 -5.01 -31.74
N ASN A 386 -9.72 -4.12 -30.76
CA ASN A 386 -10.49 -4.09 -29.50
C ASN A 386 -10.47 -5.40 -28.69
N LEU A 387 -9.42 -6.22 -28.84
CA LEU A 387 -9.22 -7.49 -28.14
C LEU A 387 -8.33 -7.37 -26.89
N PHE A 388 -7.73 -6.22 -26.64
CA PHE A 388 -6.75 -6.04 -25.55
C PHE A 388 -7.31 -6.35 -24.16
N SER A 389 -8.55 -5.92 -23.85
CA SER A 389 -9.18 -6.22 -22.55
C SER A 389 -9.44 -7.71 -22.35
N SER A 390 -9.90 -8.40 -23.41
CA SER A 390 -10.10 -9.86 -23.39
C SER A 390 -8.78 -10.58 -23.13
N PHE A 391 -7.70 -10.15 -23.78
CA PHE A 391 -6.36 -10.68 -23.56
C PHE A 391 -5.88 -10.46 -22.12
N CYS A 392 -6.01 -9.25 -21.56
CA CYS A 392 -5.60 -8.94 -20.18
C CYS A 392 -6.33 -9.79 -19.12
N ASN A 393 -7.55 -10.25 -19.40
CA ASN A 393 -8.30 -11.10 -18.48
C ASN A 393 -7.82 -12.56 -18.47
N VAL A 394 -7.05 -12.97 -19.48
CA VAL A 394 -6.61 -14.36 -19.65
C VAL A 394 -5.15 -14.54 -19.22
N THR A 395 -4.29 -13.55 -19.45
CA THR A 395 -2.84 -13.65 -19.15
C THR A 395 -2.39 -12.76 -18.01
N SER A 396 -1.57 -13.32 -17.12
CA SER A 396 -1.12 -12.65 -15.90
C SER A 396 0.13 -11.79 -16.10
N GLY A 397 0.78 -11.90 -17.25
CA GLY A 397 2.00 -11.15 -17.58
C GLY A 397 2.87 -11.86 -18.59
N PHE A 398 4.11 -11.40 -18.74
CA PHE A 398 5.07 -12.01 -19.64
C PHE A 398 6.51 -12.00 -19.11
N LEU A 399 7.36 -12.82 -19.71
CA LEU A 399 8.75 -13.02 -19.35
C LEU A 399 9.65 -12.93 -20.60
N ASP A 400 10.66 -12.07 -20.52
CA ASP A 400 11.66 -11.90 -21.57
C ASP A 400 12.90 -12.75 -21.26
N THR A 401 13.06 -13.85 -22.00
CA THR A 401 14.14 -14.81 -21.75
C THR A 401 15.51 -14.28 -22.15
N LEU A 402 15.62 -13.25 -23.00
CA LEU A 402 16.91 -12.64 -23.32
C LEU A 402 17.49 -11.92 -22.09
N LYS A 403 16.65 -11.22 -21.33
CA LYS A 403 17.07 -10.57 -20.08
C LYS A 403 17.40 -11.59 -19.00
N LEU A 404 16.61 -12.66 -18.91
CA LEU A 404 16.87 -13.76 -17.99
C LEU A 404 18.20 -14.46 -18.32
N ALA A 405 18.43 -14.79 -19.59
CA ALA A 405 19.64 -15.43 -20.09
C ALA A 405 20.90 -14.61 -19.73
N LYS A 406 20.90 -13.30 -19.99
CA LYS A 406 22.01 -12.39 -19.64
C LYS A 406 22.34 -12.35 -18.14
N ARG A 407 21.39 -12.72 -17.28
CA ARG A 407 21.59 -12.74 -15.83
C ARG A 407 22.11 -14.09 -15.35
N ILE A 408 21.71 -15.19 -15.98
CA ILE A 408 22.01 -16.54 -15.50
C ILE A 408 23.22 -17.17 -16.20
N PHE A 409 23.47 -16.82 -17.45
CA PHE A 409 24.57 -17.37 -18.23
C PHE A 409 25.72 -16.37 -18.29
N PRO A 410 26.95 -16.78 -17.95
CA PRO A 410 28.12 -15.92 -18.03
C PRO A 410 28.45 -15.49 -19.47
N ARG A 411 28.78 -14.21 -19.67
CA ARG A 411 29.10 -13.66 -21.01
C ARG A 411 30.28 -14.34 -21.69
N ASN A 412 31.22 -14.91 -20.92
CA ASN A 412 32.40 -15.61 -21.40
C ASN A 412 32.12 -17.05 -21.87
N GLU A 413 30.95 -17.63 -21.56
CA GLU A 413 30.60 -19.00 -21.97
C GLU A 413 29.84 -19.09 -23.30
N VAL A 414 29.33 -17.94 -23.78
CA VAL A 414 28.50 -17.84 -24.98
C VAL A 414 29.02 -16.75 -25.90
N ASP A 415 29.02 -16.96 -27.21
CA ASP A 415 29.47 -15.94 -28.17
C ASP A 415 28.53 -14.73 -28.19
N ASN A 416 27.22 -15.03 -28.14
CA ASN A 416 26.14 -14.07 -28.09
C ASN A 416 24.91 -14.70 -27.41
N TYR A 417 23.88 -13.90 -27.15
CA TYR A 417 22.66 -14.35 -26.47
C TYR A 417 21.48 -14.58 -27.43
N LYS A 418 21.72 -14.82 -28.72
CA LYS A 418 20.64 -15.23 -29.64
C LYS A 418 20.08 -16.58 -29.19
N GLN A 419 18.79 -16.79 -29.40
CA GLN A 419 18.10 -18.01 -29.01
C GLN A 419 18.79 -19.27 -29.56
N SER A 420 19.10 -19.30 -30.87
CA SER A 420 19.81 -20.42 -31.51
C SER A 420 21.17 -20.73 -30.88
N THR A 421 21.97 -19.72 -30.57
CA THR A 421 23.25 -19.90 -29.87
C THR A 421 23.07 -20.50 -28.48
N LEU A 422 22.06 -20.06 -27.72
CA LEU A 422 21.80 -20.58 -26.37
C LEU A 422 21.28 -22.02 -26.41
N ILE A 423 20.41 -22.36 -27.37
CA ILE A 423 19.88 -23.72 -27.52
C ILE A 423 21.01 -24.68 -27.92
N LEU A 424 21.83 -24.31 -28.92
CA LEU A 424 22.96 -25.13 -29.32
C LEU A 424 23.92 -25.37 -28.15
N LYS A 425 24.28 -24.32 -27.41
CA LYS A 425 25.24 -24.42 -26.30
C LYS A 425 24.73 -25.24 -25.12
N TYR A 426 23.49 -25.04 -24.70
CA TYR A 426 22.99 -25.57 -23.43
C TYR A 426 22.01 -26.74 -23.55
N VAL A 427 21.37 -26.91 -24.71
CA VAL A 427 20.47 -28.04 -25.01
C VAL A 427 21.15 -29.03 -25.98
N GLY A 428 22.07 -28.56 -26.82
CA GLY A 428 22.77 -29.40 -27.80
C GLY A 428 21.94 -29.68 -29.06
N LEU A 429 21.01 -28.77 -29.40
CA LEU A 429 20.13 -28.91 -30.56
C LEU A 429 20.37 -27.78 -31.57
N GLU A 430 20.41 -28.15 -32.85
CA GLU A 430 20.23 -27.23 -33.96
C GLU A 430 18.79 -27.34 -34.47
N TYR A 431 18.21 -26.23 -34.90
CA TYR A 431 16.84 -26.17 -35.40
C TYR A 431 16.71 -25.05 -36.44
N SER A 432 15.62 -25.04 -37.20
CA SER A 432 15.32 -24.01 -38.18
C SER A 432 14.82 -22.75 -37.46
N ALA A 433 15.76 -21.92 -37.00
CA ALA A 433 15.45 -20.59 -36.47
C ALA A 433 14.68 -19.77 -37.52
N HIS A 434 13.78 -18.90 -37.06
CA HIS A 434 12.86 -18.10 -37.90
C HIS A 434 11.70 -18.91 -38.48
N ASN A 435 11.31 -19.94 -37.71
CA ASN A 435 10.03 -20.60 -37.81
C ASN A 435 9.41 -20.52 -36.42
N ALA A 436 8.37 -19.70 -36.25
CA ALA A 436 7.78 -19.44 -34.95
C ALA A 436 7.42 -20.72 -34.18
N THR A 437 7.02 -21.80 -34.86
CA THR A 437 6.69 -23.08 -34.20
C THR A 437 7.92 -23.77 -33.61
N GLU A 438 9.01 -23.87 -34.39
CA GLU A 438 10.26 -24.46 -33.90
C GLU A 438 10.92 -23.59 -32.84
N ASP A 439 10.82 -22.25 -32.99
CA ASP A 439 11.34 -21.28 -32.04
C ASP A 439 10.67 -21.43 -30.66
N VAL A 440 9.33 -21.51 -30.58
CA VAL A 440 8.65 -21.67 -29.29
C VAL A 440 8.91 -23.04 -28.65
N GLN A 441 9.00 -24.11 -29.44
CA GLN A 441 9.29 -25.46 -28.93
C GLN A 441 10.71 -25.59 -28.40
N SER A 442 11.68 -24.99 -29.09
CA SER A 442 13.08 -25.01 -28.67
C SER A 442 13.31 -24.09 -27.48
N LEU A 443 12.63 -22.94 -27.43
CA LEU A 443 12.65 -22.06 -26.26
C LEU A 443 12.03 -22.74 -25.02
N GLN A 444 10.95 -23.51 -25.18
CA GLN A 444 10.37 -24.31 -24.10
C GLN A 444 11.38 -25.29 -23.51
N HIS A 445 12.12 -26.00 -24.37
CA HIS A 445 13.17 -26.92 -23.94
C HIS A 445 14.27 -26.22 -23.15
N LEU A 446 14.83 -25.14 -23.71
CA LEU A 446 15.88 -24.35 -23.05
C LEU A 446 15.40 -23.82 -21.69
N PHE A 447 14.19 -23.26 -21.63
CA PHE A 447 13.67 -22.67 -20.42
C PHE A 447 13.47 -23.72 -19.32
N HIS A 448 12.81 -24.84 -19.63
CA HIS A 448 12.57 -25.90 -18.66
C HIS A 448 13.86 -26.55 -18.15
N GLN A 449 14.83 -26.80 -19.04
CA GLN A 449 16.08 -27.45 -18.64
C GLN A 449 17.04 -26.53 -17.88
N LYS A 450 17.09 -25.23 -18.24
CA LYS A 450 18.20 -24.36 -17.81
C LYS A 450 17.79 -23.04 -17.15
N MET A 451 16.57 -22.55 -17.34
CA MET A 451 16.18 -21.20 -16.88
C MET A 451 15.12 -21.18 -15.78
N LYS A 452 14.19 -22.16 -15.76
CA LYS A 452 12.99 -22.15 -14.90
C LYS A 452 13.35 -21.99 -13.41
N ASN A 453 14.33 -22.74 -12.92
CA ASN A 453 14.76 -22.70 -11.52
C ASN A 453 15.37 -21.36 -11.10
N ASN A 454 15.84 -20.56 -12.05
CA ASN A 454 16.44 -19.25 -11.81
C ASN A 454 15.46 -18.11 -12.05
N CYS A 455 14.25 -18.38 -12.55
CA CYS A 455 13.22 -17.37 -12.78
C CYS A 455 12.67 -16.84 -11.45
N LYS A 456 12.63 -15.51 -11.30
CA LYS A 456 12.17 -14.82 -10.09
C LYS A 456 11.06 -13.84 -10.45
N HIS A 457 10.29 -13.41 -9.46
CA HIS A 457 9.23 -12.40 -9.65
C HIS A 457 9.75 -11.11 -10.32
N ILE A 458 11.01 -10.73 -10.07
CA ILE A 458 11.64 -9.55 -10.67
C ILE A 458 11.86 -9.69 -12.18
N ASP A 459 11.74 -10.88 -12.76
CA ASP A 459 11.90 -11.11 -14.19
C ASP A 459 10.60 -10.86 -14.96
N LEU A 460 9.44 -10.99 -14.29
CA LEU A 460 8.12 -10.82 -14.89
C LEU A 460 7.79 -9.37 -15.22
N HIS A 461 7.10 -9.18 -16.33
CA HIS A 461 6.57 -7.93 -16.79
C HIS A 461 5.04 -7.96 -16.77
N SER A 462 4.43 -6.85 -16.34
CA SER A 462 3.00 -6.60 -16.44
C SER A 462 2.55 -6.63 -17.91
N ILE A 463 1.36 -7.15 -18.17
CA ILE A 463 0.74 -7.13 -19.50
C ILE A 463 0.57 -5.70 -20.05
N TYR A 464 0.44 -4.71 -19.15
CA TYR A 464 0.32 -3.28 -19.48
C TYR A 464 1.67 -2.60 -19.74
N TYR A 465 2.78 -3.34 -19.73
CA TYR A 465 4.14 -2.79 -19.85
C TYR A 465 4.28 -1.78 -21.00
N CYS A 466 3.83 -2.13 -22.21
CA CYS A 466 3.99 -1.28 -23.39
C CYS A 466 3.24 0.05 -23.24
N SER A 467 1.97 0.02 -22.81
CA SER A 467 1.18 1.23 -22.53
C SER A 467 1.78 2.08 -21.42
N CYS A 468 2.20 1.45 -20.31
CA CYS A 468 2.79 2.17 -19.19
C CYS A 468 4.12 2.82 -19.59
N LYS A 469 4.94 2.13 -20.38
CA LYS A 469 6.22 2.66 -20.87
C LYS A 469 6.00 3.91 -21.72
N SER A 470 5.06 3.86 -22.68
CA SER A 470 4.75 5.00 -23.55
C SER A 470 4.16 6.20 -22.80
N SER A 471 3.49 5.96 -21.66
CA SER A 471 2.99 7.06 -20.82
C SER A 471 4.09 7.99 -20.27
N TYR A 472 5.35 7.56 -20.31
CA TYR A 472 6.50 8.34 -19.86
C TYR A 472 7.31 8.99 -21.00
N ASP A 473 6.94 8.79 -22.26
CA ASP A 473 7.80 9.16 -23.40
C ASP A 473 8.16 10.66 -23.40
N ARG A 474 7.19 11.53 -23.11
CA ARG A 474 7.43 12.99 -23.00
C ARG A 474 8.45 13.33 -21.92
N LEU A 475 8.34 12.74 -20.73
CA LEU A 475 9.27 12.97 -19.62
C LEU A 475 10.68 12.45 -19.92
N VAL A 476 10.79 11.35 -20.66
CA VAL A 476 12.08 10.80 -21.09
C VAL A 476 12.70 11.66 -22.18
N GLN A 477 11.91 12.12 -23.16
CA GLN A 477 12.36 13.02 -24.23
C GLN A 477 12.88 14.35 -23.66
N ASN A 478 12.18 14.90 -22.68
CA ASN A 478 12.57 16.13 -21.98
C ASN A 478 13.70 15.92 -20.96
N LYS A 479 14.24 14.69 -20.83
CA LYS A 479 15.29 14.30 -19.87
C LYS A 479 14.93 14.59 -18.40
N THR A 480 13.64 14.69 -18.07
CA THR A 480 13.14 14.92 -16.71
C THR A 480 13.33 13.68 -15.84
N VAL A 481 13.08 12.49 -16.40
CA VAL A 481 13.21 11.19 -15.71
C VAL A 481 14.06 10.25 -16.54
N SER A 482 14.90 9.44 -15.88
CA SER A 482 15.72 8.44 -16.58
C SER A 482 14.85 7.32 -17.18
N ARG A 483 15.21 6.91 -18.40
CA ARG A 483 14.55 5.79 -19.10
C ARG A 483 14.51 4.50 -18.28
N ASP A 484 15.57 4.22 -17.51
CA ASP A 484 15.65 3.03 -16.64
C ASP A 484 14.56 3.05 -15.54
N THR A 485 14.34 4.20 -14.90
CA THR A 485 13.28 4.35 -13.90
C THR A 485 11.91 4.06 -14.51
N CYS A 486 11.63 4.64 -15.67
CA CYS A 486 10.37 4.43 -16.39
C CYS A 486 10.17 2.97 -16.78
N ILE A 487 11.23 2.28 -17.23
CA ILE A 487 11.18 0.85 -17.54
C ILE A 487 10.86 0.03 -16.29
N ARG A 488 11.45 0.34 -15.12
CA ARG A 488 11.16 -0.36 -13.87
C ARG A 488 9.71 -0.17 -13.43
N LEU A 489 9.16 1.04 -13.54
CA LEU A 489 7.76 1.33 -13.23
C LEU A 489 6.80 0.61 -14.18
N ALA A 490 7.04 0.74 -15.49
CA ALA A 490 6.24 0.08 -16.51
C ALA A 490 6.27 -1.44 -16.37
N LYS A 491 7.40 -2.02 -15.94
CA LYS A 491 7.52 -3.46 -15.66
C LYS A 491 6.48 -3.94 -14.65
N HIS A 492 6.11 -3.09 -13.70
CA HIS A 492 5.08 -3.37 -12.70
C HIS A 492 3.68 -2.87 -13.09
N GLY A 493 3.46 -2.42 -14.32
CA GLY A 493 2.16 -1.89 -14.77
C GLY A 493 1.85 -0.51 -14.19
N ILE A 494 2.86 0.23 -13.72
CA ILE A 494 2.68 1.58 -13.21
C ILE A 494 2.88 2.57 -14.36
N SER A 495 1.83 3.32 -14.70
CA SER A 495 1.83 4.41 -15.68
C SER A 495 2.05 5.76 -14.99
N LEU A 496 2.19 6.82 -15.79
CA LEU A 496 2.23 8.18 -15.29
C LEU A 496 0.94 8.56 -14.53
N SER A 497 -0.24 8.16 -15.04
CA SER A 497 -1.52 8.40 -14.37
C SER A 497 -1.63 7.72 -13.01
N HIS A 498 -1.11 6.50 -12.86
CA HIS A 498 -1.04 5.82 -11.56
C HIS A 498 -0.22 6.61 -10.53
N LEU A 499 0.86 7.27 -10.96
CA LEU A 499 1.67 8.13 -10.07
C LEU A 499 0.93 9.42 -9.67
N GLN A 500 0.16 10.01 -10.59
CA GLN A 500 -0.69 11.18 -10.30
C GLN A 500 -1.77 10.81 -9.28
N ILE A 501 -2.45 9.67 -9.47
CA ILE A 501 -3.46 9.15 -8.53
C ILE A 501 -2.83 8.84 -7.17
N ALA A 502 -1.65 8.22 -7.14
CA ALA A 502 -0.97 7.97 -5.87
C ALA A 502 -0.66 9.28 -5.13
N ASN A 503 -0.27 10.33 -5.85
CA ASN A 503 0.04 11.65 -5.28
C ASN A 503 -1.21 12.39 -4.79
N SER A 504 -2.35 12.24 -5.46
CA SER A 504 -3.62 12.84 -5.02
C SER A 504 -4.17 12.14 -3.78
N ARG A 505 -4.06 10.81 -3.70
CA ARG A 505 -4.53 10.01 -2.56
C ARG A 505 -3.69 10.18 -1.30
N ASP A 506 -2.39 10.42 -1.43
CA ASP A 506 -1.47 10.65 -0.31
C ASP A 506 -0.31 11.54 -0.76
N SER A 507 0.01 12.59 0.01
CA SER A 507 1.13 13.50 -0.29
C SER A 507 2.52 12.83 -0.36
N ASN A 508 2.66 11.61 0.19
CA ASN A 508 3.84 10.76 0.03
C ASN A 508 3.52 9.48 -0.78
N GLY A 509 2.42 9.44 -1.51
CA GLY A 509 1.92 8.24 -2.16
C GLY A 509 2.90 7.69 -3.19
N ILE A 510 3.46 8.55 -4.04
CA ILE A 510 4.53 8.17 -4.98
C ILE A 510 5.69 7.53 -4.21
N LYS A 511 6.15 8.15 -3.12
CA LYS A 511 7.26 7.63 -2.32
C LYS A 511 6.95 6.25 -1.74
N LEU A 512 5.74 6.05 -1.23
CA LEU A 512 5.30 4.77 -0.68
C LEU A 512 5.21 3.67 -1.75
N LEU A 513 4.76 4.03 -2.94
CA LEU A 513 4.67 3.16 -4.12
C LEU A 513 6.06 2.78 -4.62
N LEU A 514 6.98 3.75 -4.80
CA LEU A 514 8.36 3.46 -5.20
C LEU A 514 9.07 2.52 -4.21
N GLN A 515 8.84 2.69 -2.91
CA GLN A 515 9.37 1.78 -1.88
C GLN A 515 8.83 0.35 -1.99
N GLU A 516 7.62 0.17 -2.50
CA GLU A 516 7.02 -1.14 -2.70
C GLU A 516 7.66 -1.88 -3.87
N TYR A 517 8.00 -1.13 -4.93
CA TYR A 517 8.65 -1.64 -6.13
C TYR A 517 10.19 -1.64 -6.08
N ASN A 518 10.78 -1.41 -4.90
CA ASN A 518 12.23 -1.31 -4.71
C ASN A 518 12.90 -0.27 -5.63
N ILE A 519 12.21 0.83 -5.93
CA ILE A 519 12.72 1.95 -6.73
C ILE A 519 13.22 3.05 -5.78
N PRO A 520 14.36 3.72 -6.08
CA PRO A 520 14.88 4.79 -5.25
C PRO A 520 13.85 5.88 -4.96
N THR A 521 13.62 6.18 -3.67
CA THR A 521 12.60 7.14 -3.25
C THR A 521 12.92 8.59 -3.60
N LYS A 522 14.19 8.89 -3.88
CA LYS A 522 14.61 10.23 -4.32
C LYS A 522 13.94 10.62 -5.64
N THR A 523 13.57 9.64 -6.47
CA THR A 523 12.88 9.89 -7.73
C THR A 523 11.45 10.39 -7.54
N ALA A 524 10.85 10.22 -6.35
CA ALA A 524 9.50 10.70 -6.07
C ALA A 524 9.39 12.23 -6.23
N SER A 525 10.40 13.00 -5.78
CA SER A 525 10.35 14.47 -5.91
C SER A 525 10.37 14.92 -7.36
N ILE A 526 11.08 14.20 -8.24
CA ILE A 526 11.14 14.50 -9.67
C ILE A 526 9.75 14.38 -10.30
N PHE A 527 9.01 13.31 -10.00
CA PHE A 527 7.63 13.15 -10.49
C PHE A 527 6.69 14.22 -9.95
N VAL A 528 6.78 14.54 -8.65
CA VAL A 528 5.98 15.63 -8.05
C VAL A 528 6.24 16.96 -8.74
N SER A 529 7.52 17.30 -8.98
CA SER A 529 7.90 18.52 -9.71
C SER A 529 7.42 18.51 -11.16
N ALA A 530 7.50 17.36 -11.85
CA ALA A 530 7.02 17.24 -13.22
C ALA A 530 5.50 17.52 -13.33
N PHE A 531 4.71 17.05 -12.37
CA PHE A 531 3.26 17.31 -12.34
C PHE A 531 2.89 18.77 -12.07
N ALA A 532 3.77 19.52 -11.39
CA ALA A 532 3.56 20.94 -11.13
C ALA A 532 3.89 21.85 -12.34
N ILE A 533 4.59 21.31 -13.36
CA ILE A 533 4.95 22.04 -14.59
C ILE A 533 3.91 21.80 -15.70
N GLU A 534 3.16 20.69 -15.63
CA GLU A 534 2.10 20.33 -16.58
C GLU A 534 0.70 20.89 -16.21
N GLN A 535 0.56 21.54 -15.06
CA GLN A 535 -0.63 22.30 -14.63
C GLN A 535 -0.38 23.79 -14.85
#